data_AF-A0A4V6BGV8-F1
#
_entry.id   AF-A0A4V6BGV8-F1
#
_cell.length_a   1.000
_cell.length_b   1.000
_cell.length_c   1.000
_cell.angle_alpha   90.00
_cell.angle_beta   90.00
_cell.angle_gamma   90.00
#
_symmetry.space_group_name_H-M   'P 1'
#
loop_
_entity.id
_entity.type
_entity.pdbx_description
1 polymer ?
#
loop_
_entity_poly.entity_id
_entity_poly.type
_entity_poly.pdbx_seq_one_letter_code
_entity_poly.pdbx_strand_id
1 'polypeptide(L)' 'MPDVANQAQDRSLFDTMERIRAEQFPHIDRELVREILRLHADQAATPQVLARAVDEAIAQRLGETA' A
#
# COMPACT_ATOMS: atom_id res chain seq x y z
N MET A 1 4.77 -6.91 24.53
CA MET A 1 5.25 -7.52 23.27
C MET A 1 4.12 -7.45 22.23
N PRO A 2 3.94 -6.32 21.51
CA PRO A 2 2.83 -6.13 20.58
C PRO A 2 3.16 -6.44 19.09
N ASP A 3 4.37 -6.91 18.76
CA ASP A 3 4.84 -6.90 17.38
C ASP A 3 4.40 -8.11 16.53
N VAL A 4 4.15 -9.26 17.15
CA VAL A 4 3.97 -10.54 16.40
C VAL A 4 2.57 -10.69 15.80
N ALA A 5 1.55 -10.12 16.45
CA ALA A 5 0.17 -10.20 15.99
C ALA A 5 -0.05 -9.30 14.75
N ASN A 6 0.60 -8.14 14.70
CA ASN A 6 0.47 -7.20 13.60
C ASN A 6 1.09 -7.77 12.30
N GLN A 7 2.26 -8.39 12.40
CA GLN A 7 2.95 -8.98 11.24
C GLN A 7 2.19 -10.16 10.60
N ALA A 8 1.50 -10.98 11.41
CA ALA A 8 0.70 -12.08 10.89
C ALA A 8 -0.57 -11.58 10.16
N GLN A 9 -1.16 -10.49 10.65
CA GLN A 9 -2.35 -9.87 10.08
C GLN A 9 -2.01 -9.11 8.78
N ASP A 10 -0.86 -8.43 8.73
CA ASP A 10 -0.35 -7.77 7.52
C ASP A 10 -0.09 -8.75 6.39
N ARG A 11 0.40 -9.96 6.69
CA ARG A 11 0.58 -11.01 5.69
C ARG A 11 -0.76 -11.43 5.07
N SER A 12 -1.80 -11.58 5.88
CA SER A 12 -3.15 -11.92 5.40
C SER A 12 -3.77 -10.81 4.54
N LEU A 13 -3.56 -9.54 4.90
CA LEU A 13 -4.08 -8.41 4.14
C LEU A 13 -3.37 -8.28 2.80
N PHE A 14 -2.03 -8.36 2.81
CA PHE A 14 -1.22 -8.31 1.60
C PHE A 14 -1.59 -9.43 0.62
N ASP A 15 -1.67 -10.68 1.09
CA ASP A 15 -2.00 -11.83 0.24
C ASP A 15 -3.42 -11.68 -0.37
N THR A 16 -4.36 -11.16 0.41
CA THR A 16 -5.73 -10.90 -0.07
C THR A 16 -5.74 -9.82 -1.15
N MET A 17 -5.02 -8.72 -0.92
CA MET A 17 -4.92 -7.62 -1.88
C MET A 17 -4.14 -8.02 -3.14
N GLU A 18 -3.11 -8.86 -3.02
CA GLU A 18 -2.38 -9.41 -4.16
C GLU A 18 -3.31 -10.27 -5.03
N ARG A 19 -4.15 -11.12 -4.42
CA ARG A 19 -5.13 -11.91 -5.14
C ARG A 19 -6.14 -11.03 -5.88
N ILE A 20 -6.73 -10.03 -5.21
CA ILE A 20 -7.68 -9.09 -5.82
C ILE A 20 -7.01 -8.33 -6.98
N ARG A 21 -5.78 -7.84 -6.78
CA ARG A 21 -5.01 -7.17 -7.82
C ARG A 21 -4.78 -8.09 -9.02
N ALA A 22 -4.36 -9.33 -8.79
CA ALA A 22 -4.11 -10.28 -9.87
C ALA A 22 -5.37 -10.64 -10.67
N GLU A 23 -6.52 -10.78 -9.99
CA GLU A 23 -7.78 -11.16 -10.62
C GLU A 23 -8.49 -10.01 -11.33
N GLN A 24 -8.53 -8.82 -10.72
CA GLN A 24 -9.36 -7.71 -11.19
C GLN A 24 -8.54 -6.57 -11.80
N PHE A 25 -7.31 -6.38 -11.35
CA PHE A 25 -6.46 -5.25 -11.74
C PHE A 25 -5.04 -5.69 -12.15
N PRO A 26 -4.89 -6.63 -13.11
CA PRO A 26 -3.59 -7.24 -13.42
C PRO A 26 -2.55 -6.23 -13.93
N HIS A 27 -3.01 -5.10 -14.45
CA HIS A 27 -2.20 -3.97 -14.94
C HIS A 27 -1.66 -3.06 -13.83
N ILE A 28 -2.16 -3.18 -12.60
CA ILE A 28 -1.66 -2.40 -11.46
C ILE A 28 -0.38 -3.06 -10.93
N ASP A 29 0.62 -2.23 -10.66
CA ASP A 29 1.91 -2.62 -10.11
C ASP A 29 1.76 -3.20 -8.68
N ARG A 30 2.33 -4.39 -8.47
CA ARG A 30 2.27 -5.09 -7.17
C ARG A 30 2.98 -4.32 -6.06
N GLU A 31 4.15 -3.74 -6.36
CA GLU A 31 4.94 -2.99 -5.38
C GLU A 31 4.25 -1.68 -5.02
N LEU A 32 3.50 -1.06 -5.94
CA LEU A 32 2.66 0.10 -5.61
C LEU A 32 1.55 -0.26 -4.60
N VAL A 33 0.85 -1.37 -4.82
CA VAL A 33 -0.18 -1.85 -3.87
C VAL A 33 0.44 -2.11 -2.50
N ARG A 34 1.62 -2.74 -2.46
CA ARG A 34 2.36 -2.99 -1.22
C ARG A 34 2.68 -1.70 -0.46
N GLU A 35 3.14 -0.69 -1.19
CA GLU A 35 3.52 0.61 -0.64
C GLU A 35 2.30 1.35 -0.07
N ILE A 36 1.17 1.34 -0.78
CA ILE A 36 -0.10 1.93 -0.30
C ILE A 36 -0.56 1.24 0.98
N LEU A 37 -0.49 -0.09 1.06
CA LEU A 37 -0.85 -0.83 2.27
C LEU A 37 0.07 -0.50 3.43
N ARG A 38 1.37 -0.32 3.19
CA ARG A 38 2.34 0.13 4.19
C ARG A 38 2.02 1.54 4.70
N LEU A 39 1.70 2.47 3.79
CA LEU A 39 1.29 3.83 4.15
C LEU A 39 -0.01 3.83 4.95
N HIS A 40 -0.95 2.94 4.64
CA HIS A 40 -2.20 2.81 5.37
C HIS A 40 -2.02 2.18 6.76
N ALA A 41 -1.10 1.22 6.90
CA ALA A 41 -0.76 0.60 8.18
C ALA A 41 0.00 1.57 9.12
N ASP A 42 0.61 2.62 8.58
CA ASP A 42 1.23 3.69 9.35
C ASP A 42 0.15 4.58 9.99
N GLN A 43 -0.31 4.17 11.19
CA GLN A 43 -1.41 4.78 11.95
C GLN A 43 -1.17 6.25 12.34
N ALA A 44 0.02 6.79 12.10
CA ALA A 44 0.36 8.19 12.37
C ALA A 44 -0.17 9.16 11.29
N ALA A 45 -0.59 8.67 10.12
CA ALA A 45 -1.05 9.52 9.03
C ALA A 45 -2.54 9.87 9.17
N THR A 46 -2.86 11.17 9.17
CA THR A 46 -4.24 11.61 8.93
C THR A 46 -4.67 11.22 7.51
N PRO A 47 -5.98 11.06 7.23
CA PRO A 47 -6.45 10.72 5.89
C PRO A 47 -5.94 11.65 4.78
N GLN A 48 -5.72 12.94 5.09
CA GLN A 48 -5.15 13.88 4.11
C GLN A 48 -3.67 13.62 3.83
N VAL A 49 -2.90 13.23 4.86
CA VAL A 49 -1.48 12.88 4.70
C VAL A 49 -1.34 11.58 3.92
N LEU A 50 -2.20 10.59 4.20
CA LEU A 50 -2.23 9.34 3.46
C LEU A 50 -2.53 9.58 1.98
N ALA A 51 -3.57 10.36 1.66
CA ALA A 51 -3.93 10.67 0.28
C ALA A 51 -2.76 11.29 -0.49
N ARG A 52 -2.11 12.30 0.10
CA ARG A 52 -0.93 12.95 -0.49
C ARG A 52 0.23 11.97 -0.70
N ALA A 53 0.53 11.12 0.28
CA ALA A 53 1.62 10.16 0.18
C ALA A 53 1.36 9.11 -0.91
N VAL A 54 0.09 8.70 -1.10
CA VAL A 54 -0.31 7.83 -2.21
C VAL A 54 -0.12 8.53 -3.56
N ASP A 55 -0.55 9.79 -3.68
CA ASP A 55 -0.36 10.57 -4.91
C ASP A 55 1.12 10.73 -5.27
N GLU A 56 1.97 11.02 -4.28
CA GLU A 56 3.43 11.11 -4.48
C GLU A 56 4.03 9.77 -4.92
N ALA A 57 3.61 8.64 -4.33
CA ALA A 57 4.07 7.30 -4.73
C ALA A 57 3.66 6.94 -6.17
N ILE A 58 2.47 7.38 -6.61
CA ILE A 58 2.00 7.19 -7.98
C ILE A 58 2.83 8.07 -8.94
N ALA A 59 3.00 9.35 -8.63
CA ALA A 59 3.73 10.31 -9.48
C ALA A 59 5.18 9.87 -9.72
N GLN A 60 5.87 9.39 -8.67
CA GLN A 60 7.25 8.88 -8.79
C GLN A 60 7.36 7.71 -9.79
N ARG A 61 6.37 6.83 -9.84
CA ARG A 61 6.36 5.69 -10.76
C ARG A 61 5.99 6.06 -12.19
N LEU A 62 5.21 7.13 -12.36
CA LEU A 62 4.90 7.68 -13.68
C LEU A 62 6.08 8.48 -14.27
N GLY A 63 7.16 8.68 -13.50
CA GLY A 63 8.26 9.56 -13.89
C GLY A 63 7.87 11.04 -13.85
N GLU A 64 6.75 11.36 -13.20
CA GLU A 64 6.29 12.72 -12.93
C GLU A 64 7.02 13.26 -11.70
N THR A 65 8.35 13.29 -11.76
CA THR A 65 9.14 14.06 -10.80
C THR A 65 9.38 15.44 -11.38
N ALA A 66 8.80 16.45 -10.71
CA ALA A 66 9.12 17.86 -10.88
C ALA A 66 10.61 18.16 -10.59
#